data_AF-A0A8S8Y4H6-F1
#
_entry.id   AF-A0A8S8Y4H6-F1
#
_cell.length_a   1.000
_cell.length_b   1.000
_cell.length_c   1.000
_cell.angle_alpha   90.00
_cell.angle_beta   90.00
_cell.angle_gamma   90.00
#
_symmetry.space_group_name_H-M   'P 1'
#
loop_
_entity.id
_entity.type
_entity.pdbx_description
1 polymer ?
#
loop_
_entity_poly.entity_id
_entity_poly.type
_entity_poly.pdbx_seq_one_letter_code
_entity_poly.pdbx_strand_id
1 'polypeptide(L)'
;MLSRLRKGEYEGLEARLKGTDTVHDDDTRLPDAGAMAWTETVARSGGITVGARPILVAYNVNVDEKDARVARKIGSIVRTSGRMLKSEQGGKIRSHGMLKGVQGMGVPVEELGISQVSMNLLNVKDCPLHLAFKTCESLANDHETSLCGSEIVGLVPLQAMISAGEFFNPEAEDERAKVAAAVKGLGLNQHHRFVPDEHIIEWALDREVIQ
;
A
#
# COMPACT_ATOMS: atom_id res chain seq x y z
N MET A 1 11.41 1.50 7.30
CA MET A 1 12.87 1.39 7.07
C MET A 1 13.23 1.96 5.70
N LEU A 2 12.70 1.43 4.58
CA LEU A 2 12.96 1.99 3.23
C LEU A 2 12.65 3.50 3.10
N SER A 3 11.51 3.96 3.65
CA SER A 3 11.15 5.39 3.64
C SER A 3 12.11 6.30 4.41
N ARG A 4 12.85 5.75 5.41
CA ARG A 4 13.93 6.49 6.10
C ARG A 4 15.17 6.53 5.21
N LEU A 5 15.51 5.43 4.55
CA LEU A 5 16.68 5.32 3.67
C LEU A 5 16.58 6.17 2.40
N ARG A 6 15.36 6.44 1.91
CA ARG A 6 15.10 7.22 0.68
C ARG A 6 14.74 8.69 0.93
N LYS A 7 14.86 9.18 2.16
CA LYS A 7 14.44 10.55 2.49
C LYS A 7 15.38 11.55 1.82
N GLY A 8 14.84 12.58 1.17
CA GLY A 8 15.65 13.48 0.33
C GLY A 8 15.99 12.91 -1.06
N GLU A 9 15.52 11.69 -1.35
CA GLU A 9 15.55 11.08 -2.69
C GLU A 9 16.96 11.05 -3.30
N TYR A 10 17.09 11.19 -4.63
CA TYR A 10 18.39 11.20 -5.30
C TYR A 10 19.15 12.50 -5.01
N GLU A 11 18.42 13.62 -4.95
CA GLU A 11 18.94 14.97 -4.77
C GLU A 11 19.69 15.14 -3.44
N GLY A 12 19.28 14.41 -2.40
CA GLY A 12 19.94 14.40 -1.10
C GLY A 12 21.18 13.51 -1.01
N LEU A 13 21.44 12.66 -2.00
CA LEU A 13 22.49 11.64 -1.92
C LEU A 13 23.90 12.25 -1.87
N GLU A 14 24.15 13.32 -2.62
CA GLU A 14 25.46 13.99 -2.63
C GLU A 14 25.79 14.57 -1.26
N ALA A 15 24.85 15.31 -0.65
CA ALA A 15 25.02 15.87 0.69
C ALA A 15 25.22 14.76 1.73
N ARG A 16 24.51 13.64 1.58
CA ARG A 16 24.60 12.47 2.45
C ARG A 16 25.98 11.83 2.41
N LEU A 17 26.55 11.59 1.23
CA LEU A 17 27.91 11.03 1.08
C LEU A 17 29.02 12.03 1.41
N LYS A 18 28.77 13.34 1.30
CA LYS A 18 29.71 14.39 1.73
C LYS A 18 29.66 14.67 3.23
N GLY A 19 28.75 14.04 3.96
CA GLY A 19 28.59 14.23 5.41
C GLY A 19 27.97 15.57 5.80
N THR A 20 27.36 16.29 4.86
CA THR A 20 26.67 17.58 5.11
C THR A 20 25.16 17.42 5.26
N ASP A 21 24.65 16.19 5.17
CA ASP A 21 23.24 15.88 5.40
C ASP A 21 22.88 15.98 6.89
N THR A 22 21.68 16.49 7.16
CA THR A 22 21.08 16.61 8.50
C THR A 22 19.81 15.75 8.65
N VAL A 23 19.45 15.01 7.60
CA VAL A 23 18.19 14.28 7.50
C VAL A 23 18.32 12.83 7.99
N HIS A 24 19.47 12.19 7.77
CA HIS A 24 19.73 10.80 8.11
C HIS A 24 20.61 10.68 9.37
N ASP A 25 20.25 9.71 10.21
CA ASP A 25 21.03 9.31 11.39
C ASP A 25 22.23 8.43 10.96
N ASP A 26 23.19 8.20 11.85
CA ASP A 26 24.40 7.42 11.55
C ASP A 26 24.11 6.05 10.91
N ASP A 27 23.11 5.32 11.42
CA ASP A 27 22.67 4.01 10.91
C ASP A 27 22.04 4.06 9.50
N THR A 28 21.65 5.24 9.05
CA THR A 28 20.96 5.44 7.77
C THR A 28 21.72 6.36 6.83
N ARG A 29 22.89 6.87 7.21
CA ARG A 29 23.64 7.87 6.43
C ARG A 29 24.57 7.24 5.42
N LEU A 30 25.29 6.19 5.76
CA LEU A 30 26.23 5.56 4.81
C LEU A 30 25.68 4.25 4.26
N PRO A 31 26.12 3.82 3.06
CA PRO A 31 25.80 2.51 2.53
C PRO A 31 26.42 1.40 3.38
N ASP A 32 25.72 0.27 3.52
CA ASP A 32 26.27 -0.94 4.14
C ASP A 32 27.39 -1.56 3.28
N ALA A 33 27.33 -1.37 1.97
CA ALA A 33 28.33 -1.84 1.01
C ALA A 33 28.45 -0.88 -0.19
N GLY A 34 29.65 -0.83 -0.78
CA GLY A 34 29.93 -0.03 -1.97
C GLY A 34 30.62 1.31 -1.68
N ALA A 35 30.50 2.26 -2.60
CA ALA A 35 31.20 3.54 -2.54
C ALA A 35 30.63 4.46 -1.45
N MET A 36 31.51 4.98 -0.59
CA MET A 36 31.16 5.94 0.47
C MET A 36 31.42 7.41 0.09
N ALA A 37 31.97 7.65 -1.10
CA ALA A 37 32.29 8.98 -1.60
C ALA A 37 31.44 9.33 -2.83
N TRP A 38 31.12 10.61 -2.97
CA TRP A 38 30.48 11.13 -4.17
C TRP A 38 31.48 11.15 -5.34
N THR A 39 31.18 10.39 -6.39
CA THR A 39 31.99 10.25 -7.62
C THR A 39 31.09 10.38 -8.85
N GLU A 40 31.66 10.54 -10.03
CA GLU A 40 30.90 10.59 -11.29
C GLU A 40 30.04 9.32 -11.49
N THR A 41 30.59 8.14 -11.19
CA THR A 41 29.84 6.88 -11.27
C THR A 41 28.66 6.87 -10.31
N VAL A 42 28.86 7.29 -9.07
CA VAL A 42 27.78 7.35 -8.05
C VAL A 42 26.72 8.37 -8.43
N ALA A 43 27.11 9.52 -8.98
CA ALA A 43 26.16 10.50 -9.51
C ALA A 43 25.30 9.91 -10.63
N ARG A 44 25.86 9.06 -11.49
CA ARG A 44 25.09 8.42 -12.57
C ARG A 44 24.22 7.25 -12.09
N SER A 45 24.62 6.52 -11.05
CA SER A 45 23.94 5.30 -10.59
C SER A 45 22.99 5.50 -9.41
N GLY A 46 23.20 6.53 -8.60
CA GLY A 46 22.49 6.71 -7.33
C GLY A 46 22.82 5.64 -6.29
N GLY A 47 21.90 5.44 -5.35
CA GLY A 47 21.98 4.43 -4.30
C GLY A 47 20.97 3.30 -4.51
N ILE A 48 21.38 2.07 -4.24
CA ILE A 48 20.53 0.88 -4.32
C ILE A 48 20.23 0.39 -2.90
N THR A 49 18.97 0.08 -2.62
CA THR A 49 18.57 -0.58 -1.37
C THR A 49 18.13 -2.00 -1.66
N VAL A 50 18.78 -2.97 -1.03
CA VAL A 50 18.42 -4.39 -1.09
C VAL A 50 17.95 -4.82 0.29
N GLY A 51 16.92 -5.65 0.36
CA GLY A 51 16.44 -6.18 1.64
C GLY A 51 15.41 -7.28 1.45
N ALA A 52 15.13 -8.01 2.54
CA ALA A 52 14.09 -9.03 2.61
C ALA A 52 12.94 -8.56 3.49
N ARG A 53 11.71 -8.89 3.10
CA ARG A 53 10.50 -8.59 3.86
C ARG A 53 9.41 -9.63 3.56
N PRO A 54 8.38 -9.77 4.41
CA PRO A 54 7.16 -10.47 4.04
C PRO A 54 6.52 -9.87 2.77
N ILE A 55 5.70 -10.65 2.09
CA ILE A 55 4.94 -10.18 0.93
C ILE A 55 4.02 -9.06 1.37
N LEU A 56 4.17 -7.92 0.70
CA LEU A 56 3.26 -6.79 0.81
C LEU A 56 2.29 -6.84 -0.36
N VAL A 57 1.04 -6.45 -0.11
CA VAL A 57 0.02 -6.30 -1.15
C VAL A 57 -0.26 -4.82 -1.37
N ALA A 58 -0.10 -4.35 -2.59
CA ALA A 58 -0.57 -3.04 -3.02
C ALA A 58 -2.06 -3.15 -3.34
N TYR A 59 -2.88 -2.45 -2.55
CA TYR A 59 -4.33 -2.58 -2.56
C TYR A 59 -4.97 -1.19 -2.54
N ASN A 60 -5.68 -0.85 -3.62
CA ASN A 60 -6.39 0.41 -3.74
C ASN A 60 -7.88 0.18 -3.51
N VAL A 61 -8.52 1.03 -2.72
CA VAL A 61 -9.99 1.02 -2.56
C VAL A 61 -10.56 2.25 -3.25
N ASN A 62 -11.47 2.04 -4.18
CA ASN A 62 -12.03 3.07 -5.04
C ASN A 62 -13.19 3.77 -4.32
N VAL A 63 -13.19 5.10 -4.33
CA VAL A 63 -14.22 5.95 -3.73
C VAL A 63 -14.91 6.74 -4.84
N ASP A 64 -16.24 6.76 -4.80
CA ASP A 64 -17.08 7.48 -5.76
C ASP A 64 -17.05 9.00 -5.50
N GLU A 65 -15.89 9.59 -5.80
CA GLU A 65 -15.64 11.03 -5.82
C GLU A 65 -14.46 11.34 -6.75
N LYS A 66 -14.39 12.53 -7.35
CA LYS A 66 -13.29 12.91 -8.25
C LYS A 66 -12.09 13.52 -7.54
N ASP A 67 -12.34 14.43 -6.59
CA ASP A 67 -11.31 15.33 -6.06
C ASP A 67 -10.44 14.71 -4.96
N ALA A 68 -10.65 13.43 -4.61
CA ALA A 68 -9.99 12.71 -3.52
C ALA A 68 -10.09 13.45 -2.16
N ARG A 69 -11.23 14.09 -1.88
CA ARG A 69 -11.45 14.82 -0.61
C ARG A 69 -11.67 13.83 0.54
N VAL A 70 -12.54 12.85 0.34
CA VAL A 70 -12.82 11.77 1.28
C VAL A 70 -11.70 10.74 1.27
N ALA A 71 -11.19 10.32 0.12
CA ALA A 71 -10.11 9.35 0.01
C ALA A 71 -8.84 9.79 0.77
N ARG A 72 -8.47 11.08 0.73
CA ARG A 72 -7.34 11.61 1.53
C ARG A 72 -7.61 11.55 3.03
N LYS A 73 -8.87 11.76 3.45
CA LYS A 73 -9.27 11.59 4.85
C LYS A 73 -9.16 10.13 5.25
N ILE A 74 -9.76 9.22 4.48
CA ILE A 74 -9.72 7.78 4.76
C ILE A 74 -8.27 7.30 4.83
N GLY A 75 -7.46 7.57 3.80
CA GLY A 75 -6.06 7.14 3.74
C GLY A 75 -5.23 7.56 4.96
N SER A 76 -5.49 8.75 5.51
CA SER A 76 -4.80 9.23 6.70
C SER A 76 -5.36 8.68 8.02
N ILE A 77 -6.62 8.23 8.06
CA ILE A 77 -7.23 7.53 9.21
C ILE A 77 -6.77 6.07 9.24
N VAL A 78 -6.76 5.38 8.11
CA VAL A 78 -6.50 3.93 8.06
C VAL A 78 -5.02 3.61 8.18
N ARG A 79 -4.11 4.42 7.62
CA ARG A 79 -2.67 4.15 7.68
C ARG A 79 -2.16 4.16 9.11
N THR A 80 -1.31 3.21 9.48
CA THR A 80 -0.79 3.03 10.85
C THR A 80 -0.17 4.30 11.43
N SER A 81 0.53 5.08 10.59
CA SER A 81 1.16 6.33 11.01
C SER A 81 0.19 7.45 11.40
N GLY A 82 -1.09 7.29 11.05
CA GLY A 82 -2.18 8.22 11.28
C GLY A 82 -1.91 9.64 10.79
N ARG A 83 -2.27 10.62 11.63
CA ARG A 83 -2.32 12.05 11.30
C ARG A 83 -1.46 12.89 12.25
N MET A 84 -0.83 13.91 11.69
CA MET A 84 -0.18 14.95 12.49
C MET A 84 -1.20 16.03 12.83
N LEU A 85 -1.43 16.24 14.11
CA LEU A 85 -2.27 17.30 14.66
C LEU A 85 -1.35 18.44 15.09
N LYS A 86 -1.67 19.67 14.65
CA LYS A 86 -0.97 20.88 15.05
C LYS A 86 -1.75 21.55 16.16
N SER A 87 -1.07 21.90 17.25
CA SER A 87 -1.60 22.79 18.28
C SER A 87 -1.50 24.24 17.80
N GLU A 88 -2.40 25.09 18.28
CA GLU A 88 -2.36 26.55 18.07
C GLU A 88 -1.05 27.17 18.59
N GLN A 89 -0.43 26.54 19.59
CA GLN A 89 0.86 26.96 20.16
C GLN A 89 2.08 26.41 19.39
N GLY A 90 1.89 25.88 18.18
CA GLY A 90 2.97 25.38 17.32
C GLY A 90 3.46 23.96 17.64
N GLY A 91 2.96 23.33 18.71
CA GLY A 91 3.24 21.92 19.04
C GLY A 91 2.65 20.95 18.01
N LYS A 92 3.26 19.77 17.85
CA LYS A 92 2.77 18.71 16.95
C LYS A 92 2.59 17.41 17.72
N ILE A 93 1.39 16.84 17.65
CA ILE A 93 1.05 15.53 18.24
C ILE A 93 0.60 14.61 17.12
N ARG A 94 0.97 13.32 17.17
CA ARG A 94 0.54 12.33 16.19
C ARG A 94 -0.56 11.45 16.75
N SER A 95 -1.71 11.43 16.08
CA SER A 95 -2.73 10.42 16.30
C SER A 95 -2.39 9.17 15.49
N HIS A 96 -2.55 7.99 16.09
CA HIS A 96 -2.35 6.71 15.43
C HIS A 96 -3.53 6.39 14.50
N GLY A 97 -3.26 5.67 13.42
CA GLY A 97 -4.32 5.21 12.52
C GLY A 97 -5.01 3.94 12.99
N MET A 98 -6.11 3.60 12.33
CA MET A 98 -6.98 2.47 12.69
C MET A 98 -6.38 1.11 12.36
N LEU A 99 -5.65 0.99 11.24
CA LEU A 99 -5.15 -0.29 10.76
C LEU A 99 -3.66 -0.47 11.06
N LYS A 100 -3.31 -1.66 11.54
CA LYS A 100 -1.92 -2.06 11.79
C LYS A 100 -1.25 -2.51 10.49
N GLY A 101 -0.01 -2.09 10.27
CA GLY A 101 0.77 -2.50 9.10
C GLY A 101 0.25 -1.93 7.77
N VAL A 102 -0.40 -0.77 7.78
CA VAL A 102 -0.93 -0.11 6.58
C VAL A 102 -0.19 1.19 6.33
N GLN A 103 0.31 1.35 5.11
CA GLN A 103 0.66 2.67 4.58
C GLN A 103 -0.45 3.08 3.62
N GLY A 104 -0.79 4.36 3.57
CA GLY A 104 -1.86 4.80 2.67
C GLY A 104 -1.92 6.29 2.45
N MET A 105 -2.55 6.65 1.33
CA MET A 105 -2.85 8.02 0.91
C MET A 105 -4.10 8.05 0.02
N GLY A 106 -4.72 9.22 -0.09
CA GLY A 106 -5.80 9.43 -1.05
C GLY A 106 -5.29 10.12 -2.31
N VAL A 107 -5.65 9.60 -3.47
CA VAL A 107 -5.24 10.12 -4.78
C VAL A 107 -6.43 10.14 -5.75
N PRO A 108 -6.54 11.14 -6.63
CA PRO A 108 -7.51 11.10 -7.73
C PRO A 108 -7.05 10.09 -8.79
N VAL A 109 -8.00 9.51 -9.54
CA VAL A 109 -7.76 8.71 -10.74
C VAL A 109 -8.56 9.35 -11.88
N GLU A 110 -7.89 10.26 -12.59
CA GLU A 110 -8.53 11.17 -13.55
C GLU A 110 -9.18 10.40 -14.71
N GLU A 111 -8.55 9.33 -15.18
CA GLU A 111 -9.01 8.52 -16.32
C GLU A 111 -10.34 7.82 -16.04
N LEU A 112 -10.61 7.52 -14.77
CA LEU A 112 -11.83 6.84 -14.33
C LEU A 112 -12.84 7.81 -13.72
N GLY A 113 -12.47 9.08 -13.49
CA GLY A 113 -13.33 10.06 -12.84
C GLY A 113 -13.70 9.67 -11.41
N ILE A 114 -12.82 8.97 -10.71
CA ILE A 114 -12.96 8.53 -9.31
C ILE A 114 -11.72 8.94 -8.50
N SER A 115 -11.66 8.50 -7.25
CA SER A 115 -10.46 8.59 -6.42
C SER A 115 -10.22 7.29 -5.71
N GLN A 116 -9.02 7.13 -5.17
CA GLN A 116 -8.60 5.92 -4.51
C GLN A 116 -7.97 6.21 -3.15
N VAL A 117 -8.27 5.35 -2.20
CA VAL A 117 -7.42 5.13 -1.04
C VAL A 117 -6.35 4.12 -1.47
N SER A 118 -5.21 4.62 -1.92
CA SER A 118 -4.08 3.78 -2.28
C SER A 118 -3.38 3.29 -1.03
N MET A 119 -3.26 1.97 -0.86
CA MET A 119 -2.69 1.35 0.33
C MET A 119 -1.63 0.31 -0.01
N ASN A 120 -0.67 0.22 0.90
CA ASN A 120 0.30 -0.86 0.98
C ASN A 120 0.02 -1.63 2.28
N LEU A 121 -0.50 -2.85 2.15
CA LEU A 121 -0.71 -3.76 3.27
C LEU A 121 0.59 -4.52 3.52
N LEU A 122 1.34 -4.10 4.54
CA LEU A 122 2.68 -4.64 4.83
C LEU A 122 2.62 -6.11 5.29
N ASN A 123 1.50 -6.52 5.87
CA ASN A 123 1.23 -7.89 6.29
C ASN A 123 -0.28 -8.17 6.27
N VAL A 124 -0.73 -8.96 5.30
CA VAL A 124 -2.16 -9.31 5.14
C VAL A 124 -2.71 -10.21 6.25
N LYS A 125 -1.84 -10.78 7.11
CA LYS A 125 -2.28 -11.47 8.33
C LYS A 125 -2.72 -10.50 9.43
N ASP A 126 -2.00 -9.38 9.57
CA ASP A 126 -2.34 -8.33 10.54
C ASP A 126 -3.49 -7.44 10.04
N CYS A 127 -3.55 -7.20 8.73
CA CYS A 127 -4.60 -6.43 8.08
C CYS A 127 -5.08 -7.15 6.81
N PRO A 128 -6.08 -8.03 6.93
CA PRO A 128 -6.68 -8.71 5.77
C PRO A 128 -7.37 -7.75 4.80
N LEU A 129 -7.48 -8.14 3.53
CA LEU A 129 -8.10 -7.32 2.46
C LEU A 129 -9.52 -6.88 2.80
N HIS A 130 -10.35 -7.79 3.31
CA HIS A 130 -11.73 -7.50 3.68
C HIS A 130 -11.81 -6.50 4.85
N LEU A 131 -10.91 -6.58 5.83
CA LEU A 131 -10.84 -5.62 6.93
C LEU A 131 -10.48 -4.22 6.40
N ALA A 132 -9.46 -4.12 5.54
CA ALA A 132 -9.07 -2.86 4.92
C ALA A 132 -10.23 -2.26 4.09
N PHE A 133 -10.89 -3.09 3.27
CA PHE A 133 -12.02 -2.68 2.43
C PHE A 133 -13.21 -2.19 3.27
N LYS A 134 -13.69 -2.99 4.23
CA LYS A 134 -14.86 -2.62 5.06
C LYS A 134 -14.59 -1.44 5.99
N THR A 135 -13.34 -1.26 6.43
CA THR A 135 -12.95 -0.05 7.18
C THR A 135 -13.04 1.20 6.29
N CYS A 136 -12.55 1.11 5.05
CA CYS A 136 -12.70 2.20 4.10
C CYS A 136 -14.17 2.47 3.76
N GLU A 137 -14.98 1.41 3.61
CA GLU A 137 -16.42 1.52 3.31
C GLU A 137 -17.17 2.23 4.43
N SER A 138 -16.92 1.85 5.69
CA SER A 138 -17.52 2.52 6.85
C SER A 138 -17.18 4.01 6.87
N LEU A 139 -15.92 4.36 6.64
CA LEU A 139 -15.46 5.76 6.65
C LEU A 139 -15.96 6.56 5.43
N ALA A 140 -16.18 5.89 4.30
CA ALA A 140 -16.83 6.49 3.13
C ALA A 140 -18.29 6.84 3.44
N ASN A 141 -19.01 5.91 4.07
CA ASN A 141 -20.41 6.11 4.48
C ASN A 141 -20.56 7.26 5.49
N ASP A 142 -19.62 7.41 6.44
CA ASP A 142 -19.57 8.55 7.37
C ASP A 142 -19.42 9.91 6.67
N HIS A 143 -19.02 9.90 5.40
CA HIS A 143 -18.82 11.07 4.55
C HIS A 143 -19.81 11.15 3.39
N GLU A 144 -20.91 10.38 3.45
CA GLU A 144 -21.99 10.36 2.45
C GLU A 144 -21.47 10.05 1.03
N THR A 145 -20.41 9.24 0.94
CA THR A 145 -19.91 8.69 -0.32
C THR A 145 -19.89 7.16 -0.24
N SER A 146 -19.72 6.50 -1.37
CA SER A 146 -19.71 5.05 -1.47
C SER A 146 -18.41 4.56 -2.09
N LEU A 147 -18.13 3.27 -1.93
CA LEU A 147 -17.03 2.64 -2.65
C LEU A 147 -17.50 2.16 -4.02
N CYS A 148 -16.64 2.32 -5.02
CA CYS A 148 -16.82 1.79 -6.37
C CYS A 148 -15.78 0.69 -6.66
N GLY A 149 -15.67 -0.25 -5.73
CA GLY A 149 -14.83 -1.44 -5.86
C GLY A 149 -13.41 -1.23 -5.35
N SER A 150 -12.51 -2.10 -5.76
CA SER A 150 -11.11 -2.05 -5.35
C SER A 150 -10.20 -2.65 -6.43
N GLU A 151 -8.90 -2.55 -6.21
CA GLU A 151 -7.88 -3.01 -7.14
C GLU A 151 -6.69 -3.57 -6.36
N ILE A 152 -6.16 -4.70 -6.83
CA ILE A 152 -4.88 -5.23 -6.42
C ILE A 152 -3.87 -4.89 -7.51
N VAL A 153 -2.81 -4.18 -7.14
CA VAL A 153 -1.73 -3.83 -8.07
C VAL A 153 -0.63 -4.89 -7.99
N GLY A 154 -0.45 -5.66 -9.05
CA GLY A 154 0.49 -6.77 -9.11
C GLY A 154 -0.10 -8.07 -8.56
N LEU A 155 0.70 -8.83 -7.82
CA LEU A 155 0.32 -10.16 -7.33
C LEU A 155 -0.16 -10.15 -5.87
N VAL A 156 -1.01 -11.12 -5.52
CA VAL A 156 -1.55 -11.33 -4.17
C VAL A 156 -1.37 -12.78 -3.73
N PRO A 157 -1.04 -13.06 -2.45
CA PRO A 157 -1.03 -14.42 -1.94
C PRO A 157 -2.43 -15.04 -1.93
N LEU A 158 -2.55 -16.30 -2.32
CA LEU A 158 -3.78 -17.09 -2.33
C LEU A 158 -4.47 -17.07 -0.98
N GLN A 159 -3.72 -17.25 0.10
CA GLN A 159 -4.28 -17.25 1.46
C GLN A 159 -5.00 -15.92 1.80
N ALA A 160 -4.53 -14.79 1.25
CA ALA A 160 -5.19 -13.50 1.47
C ALA A 160 -6.56 -13.43 0.79
N MET A 161 -6.67 -14.04 -0.39
CA MET A 161 -7.93 -14.16 -1.14
C MET A 161 -8.88 -15.17 -0.48
N ILE A 162 -8.38 -16.31 -0.01
CA ILE A 162 -9.18 -17.29 0.74
C ILE A 162 -9.80 -16.64 1.99
N SER A 163 -9.00 -15.96 2.80
CA SER A 163 -9.49 -15.30 4.02
C SER A 163 -10.49 -14.17 3.74
N ALA A 164 -10.36 -13.46 2.61
CA ALA A 164 -11.39 -12.53 2.16
C ALA A 164 -12.66 -13.25 1.68
N GLY A 165 -12.51 -14.37 0.98
CA GLY A 165 -13.60 -15.20 0.51
C GLY A 165 -14.48 -15.72 1.64
N GLU A 166 -13.86 -16.26 2.67
CA GLU A 166 -14.55 -16.76 3.88
C GLU A 166 -15.32 -15.66 4.60
N PHE A 167 -14.82 -14.42 4.59
CA PHE A 167 -15.54 -13.28 5.15
C PHE A 167 -16.81 -12.93 4.35
N PHE A 168 -16.75 -12.96 3.01
CA PHE A 168 -17.88 -12.58 2.15
C PHE A 168 -18.86 -13.72 1.87
N ASN A 169 -18.40 -14.97 1.90
CA ASN A 169 -19.22 -16.16 1.75
C ASN A 169 -18.68 -17.29 2.64
N PRO A 170 -19.13 -17.38 3.90
CA PRO A 170 -18.71 -18.42 4.85
C PRO A 170 -19.06 -19.84 4.40
N GLU A 171 -20.07 -20.00 3.54
CA GLU A 171 -20.55 -21.29 3.04
C GLU A 171 -19.73 -21.80 1.83
N ALA A 172 -18.75 -21.02 1.34
CA ALA A 172 -17.89 -21.45 0.25
C ALA A 172 -16.97 -22.60 0.72
N GLU A 173 -17.19 -23.80 0.18
CA GLU A 173 -16.45 -24.99 0.60
C GLU A 173 -15.06 -25.06 -0.02
N ASP A 174 -14.94 -24.81 -1.33
CA ASP A 174 -13.68 -24.96 -2.07
C ASP A 174 -12.90 -23.64 -2.26
N GLU A 175 -11.62 -23.78 -2.58
CA GLU A 175 -10.69 -22.66 -2.75
C GLU A 175 -11.11 -21.70 -3.87
N ARG A 176 -11.58 -22.22 -5.02
CA ARG A 176 -11.99 -21.38 -6.15
C ARG A 176 -13.28 -20.63 -5.83
N ALA A 177 -14.21 -21.25 -5.11
CA ALA A 177 -15.43 -20.62 -4.63
C ALA A 177 -15.12 -19.47 -3.64
N LYS A 178 -14.17 -19.69 -2.71
CA LYS A 178 -13.70 -18.64 -1.79
C LYS A 178 -13.04 -17.48 -2.54
N VAL A 179 -12.15 -17.77 -3.48
CA VAL A 179 -11.52 -16.73 -4.31
C VAL A 179 -12.57 -15.96 -5.13
N ALA A 180 -13.54 -16.64 -5.74
CA ALA A 180 -14.64 -16.00 -6.46
C ALA A 180 -15.49 -15.08 -5.55
N ALA A 181 -15.76 -15.52 -4.32
CA ALA A 181 -16.45 -14.70 -3.32
C ALA A 181 -15.63 -13.45 -2.93
N ALA A 182 -14.31 -13.59 -2.77
CA ALA A 182 -13.42 -12.46 -2.51
C ALA A 182 -13.41 -11.45 -3.66
N VAL A 183 -13.27 -11.93 -4.90
CA VAL A 183 -13.28 -11.09 -6.11
C VAL A 183 -14.57 -10.28 -6.20
N LYS A 184 -15.72 -10.93 -5.96
CA LYS A 184 -17.02 -10.27 -5.95
C LYS A 184 -17.16 -9.29 -4.78
N GLY A 185 -16.85 -9.72 -3.56
CA GLY A 185 -17.08 -8.95 -2.33
C GLY A 185 -16.18 -7.73 -2.21
N LEU A 186 -14.94 -7.80 -2.71
CA LEU A 186 -14.02 -6.67 -2.76
C LEU A 186 -14.25 -5.78 -4.00
N GLY A 187 -15.03 -6.23 -5.00
CA GLY A 187 -15.24 -5.49 -6.23
C GLY A 187 -13.98 -5.37 -7.10
N LEU A 188 -13.15 -6.43 -7.16
CA LEU A 188 -11.86 -6.42 -7.88
C LEU A 188 -11.97 -6.33 -9.40
N ASN A 189 -13.17 -6.49 -9.96
CA ASN A 189 -13.44 -6.47 -11.40
C ASN A 189 -14.28 -5.25 -11.84
N GLN A 190 -14.38 -4.21 -11.00
CA GLN A 190 -15.26 -3.08 -11.29
C GLN A 190 -14.69 -2.10 -12.33
N HIS A 191 -13.40 -1.77 -12.23
CA HIS A 191 -12.72 -0.84 -13.16
C HIS A 191 -11.55 -1.47 -13.91
N HIS A 192 -10.87 -2.44 -13.29
CA HIS A 192 -9.77 -3.18 -13.89
C HIS A 192 -10.07 -4.67 -13.84
N ARG A 193 -9.53 -5.43 -14.80
CA ARG A 193 -9.72 -6.87 -14.86
C ARG A 193 -8.76 -7.56 -13.89
N PHE A 194 -9.31 -8.26 -12.92
CA PHE A 194 -8.59 -9.20 -12.05
C PHE A 194 -8.81 -10.63 -12.56
N VAL A 195 -7.73 -11.25 -13.02
CA VAL A 195 -7.70 -12.66 -13.45
C VAL A 195 -7.01 -13.47 -12.36
N PRO A 196 -7.74 -14.31 -11.59
CA PRO A 196 -7.14 -15.04 -10.47
C PRO A 196 -5.91 -15.87 -10.85
N ASP A 197 -5.95 -16.59 -11.97
CA ASP A 197 -4.83 -17.44 -12.42
C ASP A 197 -3.60 -16.63 -12.93
N GLU A 198 -3.67 -15.31 -12.97
CA GLU A 198 -2.56 -14.41 -13.34
C GLU A 198 -2.10 -13.51 -12.18
N HIS A 199 -3.00 -13.25 -11.22
CA HIS A 199 -2.75 -12.28 -10.14
C HIS A 199 -2.55 -12.95 -8.78
N ILE A 200 -2.99 -14.19 -8.60
CA ILE A 200 -2.70 -14.96 -7.40
C ILE A 200 -1.35 -15.65 -7.56
N ILE A 201 -0.40 -15.38 -6.66
CA ILE A 201 0.99 -15.83 -6.78
C ILE A 201 1.07 -17.33 -7.02
N GLU A 202 0.40 -18.12 -6.19
CA GLU A 202 0.43 -19.58 -6.22
C GLU A 202 -0.15 -20.12 -7.54
N TRP A 203 -1.27 -19.57 -8.01
CA TRP A 203 -1.90 -20.01 -9.27
C TRP A 203 -1.13 -19.54 -10.52
N ALA A 204 -0.54 -18.35 -10.47
CA ALA A 204 0.30 -17.83 -11.55
C ALA A 204 1.56 -18.69 -11.73
N LEU A 205 2.19 -19.12 -10.62
CA LEU A 205 3.33 -20.04 -10.65
C LEU A 205 2.94 -21.41 -11.23
N ASP A 206 1.81 -21.97 -10.82
CA ASP A 206 1.34 -23.26 -11.35
C ASP A 206 1.10 -23.20 -12.87
N ARG A 207 0.62 -22.05 -13.38
CA ARG A 207 0.46 -21.84 -14.82
C ARG A 207 1.79 -21.78 -15.57
N GLU A 208 2.80 -21.10 -15.02
CA GLU A 208 4.12 -20.99 -15.66
C GLU A 208 4.89 -22.32 -15.65
N VAL A 209 4.72 -23.16 -14.64
CA VAL A 209 5.39 -24.47 -14.54
C VAL A 209 4.81 -25.50 -15.52
N ILE A 210 3.58 -25.31 -15.99
CA ILE A 210 2.87 -26.23 -16.89
C ILE A 210 3.07 -25.86 -18.38
N GLN A 211 3.71 -24.72 -18.69
CA GLN A 211 4.04 -24.30 -20.06
C GLN A 211 5.48 -24.66 -20.45
#